data_AF-A0A6N3GGE0-F1
#
_entry.id   AF-A0A6N3GGE0-F1
#
_cell.length_a   1.000
_cell.length_b   1.000
_cell.length_c   1.000
_cell.angle_alpha   90.00
_cell.angle_beta   90.00
_cell.angle_gamma   90.00
#
_symmetry.space_group_name_H-M   'P 1'
#
loop_
_entity.id
_entity.type
_entity.pdbx_description
1 polymer ?
#
loop_
_entity_poly.entity_id
_entity_poly.type
_entity_poly.pdbx_seq_one_letter_code
_entity_poly.pdbx_strand_id
1 'polypeptide(L)'
;MSIGKVQEKIRSLNNVRNNPKEYLDKCDEIIRLLIGSNEIYTLVSKDSSEEFIKSGRGDIRYGIHENIPTMWLFSEEKIAKEYADYYNLKLKGEYLIKKIPFEELSLESYRAMFSGVGKLIVDEGREYLACSLYDLVNQCLIKNGQGPILERKEYLVMNILNSIKYGNAKLWVVPKAGTTFNDIIFNNFDPAIEGGYVRFFINKNESSTYSKRLGHTNGISIDLDMSSFNTTIESLLKSEAKGVKFIINNIESDITVEKLNSLLSKMN
;
A
#
# COMPACT_ATOMS: atom_id res chain seq x y z
N MET A 1 -22.25 -5.64 -20.11
CA MET A 1 -22.70 -4.64 -19.11
C MET A 1 -23.05 -3.36 -19.86
N SER A 2 -24.00 -2.51 -19.41
CA SER A 2 -24.23 -1.25 -20.15
C SER A 2 -23.08 -0.29 -19.88
N ILE A 3 -22.50 0.25 -20.95
CA ILE A 3 -21.57 1.39 -20.97
C ILE A 3 -22.04 2.44 -19.96
N GLY A 4 -21.13 2.94 -19.13
CA GLY A 4 -21.37 4.08 -18.23
C GLY A 4 -21.77 3.81 -16.77
N LYS A 5 -22.05 2.58 -16.32
CA LYS A 5 -22.43 2.34 -14.91
C LYS A 5 -21.32 2.71 -13.90
N VAL A 6 -20.07 2.37 -14.21
CA VAL A 6 -18.91 2.72 -13.37
C VAL A 6 -18.71 4.23 -13.39
N GLN A 7 -18.71 4.83 -14.58
CA GLN A 7 -18.58 6.28 -14.76
C GLN A 7 -19.65 7.08 -14.01
N GLU A 8 -20.93 6.70 -14.09
CA GLU A 8 -22.04 7.32 -13.36
C GLU A 8 -21.85 7.25 -11.85
N LYS A 9 -21.38 6.11 -11.34
CA LYS A 9 -21.12 5.92 -9.92
C LYS A 9 -19.95 6.77 -9.44
N ILE A 10 -18.87 6.88 -10.23
CA ILE A 10 -17.74 7.78 -9.95
C ILE A 10 -18.23 9.23 -9.88
N ARG A 11 -19.04 9.71 -10.84
CA ARG A 11 -19.62 11.07 -10.79
C ARG A 11 -20.40 11.33 -9.51
N SER A 12 -21.10 10.31 -9.01
CA SER A 12 -21.90 10.41 -7.79
C SER A 12 -21.08 10.56 -6.50
N LEU A 13 -19.76 10.38 -6.54
CA LEU A 13 -18.87 10.61 -5.40
C LEU A 13 -18.84 12.09 -4.99
N ASN A 14 -18.98 13.01 -5.95
CA ASN A 14 -19.00 14.44 -5.68
C ASN A 14 -20.13 14.83 -4.71
N ASN A 15 -21.26 14.11 -4.74
CA ASN A 15 -22.41 14.38 -3.90
C ASN A 15 -22.18 14.00 -2.42
N VAL A 16 -21.20 13.14 -2.14
CA VAL A 16 -20.93 12.59 -0.80
C VAL A 16 -19.53 12.92 -0.30
N ARG A 17 -18.80 13.79 -1.01
CA ARG A 17 -17.39 14.11 -0.72
C ARG A 17 -17.16 14.62 0.70
N ASN A 18 -18.15 15.28 1.29
CA ASN A 18 -18.09 15.83 2.65
C ASN A 18 -18.52 14.82 3.74
N ASN A 19 -18.91 13.59 3.36
CA ASN A 19 -19.24 12.50 4.27
C ASN A 19 -18.21 11.36 4.12
N PRO A 20 -17.14 11.33 4.93
CA PRO A 20 -16.04 10.38 4.74
C PRO A 20 -16.49 8.91 4.74
N LYS A 21 -17.42 8.53 5.62
CA LYS A 21 -17.90 7.15 5.70
C LYS A 21 -18.63 6.75 4.42
N GLU A 22 -19.60 7.55 4.02
CA GLU A 22 -20.40 7.29 2.81
C GLU A 22 -19.55 7.34 1.53
N TYR A 23 -18.56 8.23 1.49
CA TYR A 23 -17.59 8.29 0.39
C TYR A 23 -16.81 6.98 0.25
N LEU A 24 -16.30 6.44 1.36
CA LEU A 24 -15.57 5.18 1.37
C LEU A 24 -16.45 3.99 0.98
N ASP A 25 -17.68 3.93 1.49
CA ASP A 25 -18.66 2.89 1.14
C ASP A 25 -18.98 2.90 -0.37
N LYS A 26 -19.09 4.09 -0.98
CA LYS A 26 -19.25 4.23 -2.43
C LYS A 26 -18.02 3.83 -3.23
N CYS A 27 -16.80 4.09 -2.72
CA CYS A 27 -15.58 3.61 -3.37
C CYS A 27 -15.58 2.08 -3.43
N ASP A 28 -15.96 1.41 -2.32
CA ASP A 28 -16.07 -0.06 -2.27
C ASP A 28 -17.18 -0.59 -3.18
N GLU A 29 -18.29 0.13 -3.35
CA GLU A 29 -19.33 -0.19 -4.34
C GLU A 29 -18.79 -0.13 -5.77
N ILE A 30 -18.07 0.94 -6.13
CA ILE A 30 -17.48 1.12 -7.47
C ILE A 30 -16.49 0.00 -7.78
N ILE A 31 -15.60 -0.34 -6.84
CA ILE A 31 -14.64 -1.44 -7.00
C ILE A 31 -15.38 -2.77 -7.19
N ARG A 32 -16.44 -3.04 -6.40
CA ARG A 32 -17.25 -4.26 -6.53
C ARG A 32 -17.94 -4.36 -7.89
N LEU A 33 -18.46 -3.26 -8.40
CA LEU A 33 -19.04 -3.18 -9.75
C LEU A 33 -17.98 -3.47 -10.82
N LEU A 34 -16.79 -2.88 -10.69
CA LEU A 34 -15.68 -3.12 -11.62
C LEU A 34 -15.25 -4.60 -11.62
N ILE A 35 -14.94 -5.17 -10.46
CA ILE A 35 -14.51 -6.59 -10.40
C ILE A 35 -15.64 -7.55 -10.80
N GLY A 36 -16.90 -7.13 -10.70
CA GLY A 36 -18.07 -7.86 -11.17
C GLY A 36 -18.29 -7.79 -12.69
N SER A 37 -17.59 -6.91 -13.41
CA SER A 37 -17.89 -6.63 -14.81
C SER A 37 -17.41 -7.70 -15.79
N ASN A 38 -16.37 -8.45 -15.41
CA ASN A 38 -15.56 -9.30 -16.31
C ASN A 38 -15.01 -8.55 -17.54
N GLU A 39 -15.06 -7.23 -17.54
CA GLU A 39 -14.58 -6.30 -18.55
C GLU A 39 -13.73 -5.27 -17.84
N ILE A 40 -12.48 -5.65 -17.56
CA ILE A 40 -11.50 -4.83 -16.88
C ILE A 40 -10.27 -4.79 -17.77
N TYR A 41 -9.78 -3.59 -18.04
CA TYR A 41 -8.58 -3.37 -18.82
C TYR A 41 -7.53 -2.70 -17.96
N THR A 42 -6.26 -2.96 -18.24
CA THR A 42 -5.12 -2.34 -17.58
C THR A 42 -4.02 -2.01 -18.59
N LEU A 43 -3.00 -1.29 -18.13
CA LEU A 43 -1.83 -0.92 -18.92
C LEU A 43 -0.80 -2.05 -18.92
N VAL A 44 -0.08 -2.19 -20.03
CA VAL A 44 0.98 -3.20 -20.22
C VAL A 44 2.35 -2.53 -20.24
N SER A 45 3.36 -3.24 -19.73
CA SER A 45 4.74 -2.74 -19.72
C SER A 45 5.27 -2.53 -21.14
N LYS A 46 6.12 -1.50 -21.30
CA LYS A 46 6.85 -1.26 -22.56
C LYS A 46 7.93 -2.32 -22.80
N ASP A 47 8.34 -3.01 -21.75
CA ASP A 47 9.38 -4.03 -21.78
C ASP A 47 8.83 -5.42 -22.17
N SER A 48 7.50 -5.57 -22.24
CA SER A 48 6.86 -6.79 -22.70
C SER A 48 7.10 -7.03 -24.20
N SER A 49 7.32 -8.28 -24.58
CA SER A 49 7.48 -8.63 -25.99
C SER A 49 6.19 -8.42 -26.78
N GLU A 50 6.31 -8.19 -28.08
CA GLU A 50 5.18 -8.04 -28.99
C GLU A 50 4.25 -9.27 -28.97
N GLU A 51 4.83 -10.47 -28.89
CA GLU A 51 4.08 -11.72 -28.78
C GLU A 51 3.28 -11.78 -27.47
N PHE A 52 3.88 -11.34 -26.35
CA PHE A 52 3.19 -11.32 -25.06
C PHE A 52 2.06 -10.28 -25.04
N ILE A 53 2.25 -9.11 -25.67
CA ILE A 53 1.19 -8.11 -25.80
C ILE A 53 0.01 -8.67 -26.62
N LYS A 54 0.29 -9.22 -27.80
CA LYS A 54 -0.75 -9.78 -28.70
C LYS A 54 -1.50 -10.97 -28.10
N SER A 55 -0.83 -11.76 -27.25
CA SER A 55 -1.43 -12.90 -26.56
C SER A 55 -2.10 -12.55 -25.23
N GLY A 56 -2.16 -11.27 -24.84
CA GLY A 56 -2.77 -10.81 -23.58
C GLY A 56 -1.96 -11.18 -22.33
N ARG A 57 -0.71 -11.58 -22.50
CA ARG A 57 0.20 -12.06 -21.45
C ARG A 57 1.26 -11.03 -21.03
N GLY A 58 1.23 -9.82 -21.58
CA GLY A 58 2.17 -8.76 -21.21
C GLY A 58 2.03 -8.35 -19.73
N ASP A 59 3.12 -7.99 -19.08
CA ASP A 59 3.14 -7.65 -17.66
C ASP A 59 2.38 -6.35 -17.39
N ILE A 60 1.73 -6.26 -16.23
CA ILE A 60 1.01 -5.06 -15.83
C ILE A 60 2.00 -3.92 -15.62
N ARG A 61 1.69 -2.75 -16.19
CA ARG A 61 2.43 -1.52 -15.96
C ARG A 61 1.79 -0.73 -14.82
N TYR A 62 2.61 -0.41 -13.82
CA TYR A 62 2.27 0.55 -12.78
C TYR A 62 2.70 1.95 -13.19
N GLY A 63 1.79 2.92 -13.11
CA GLY A 63 2.06 4.33 -13.33
C GLY A 63 2.48 5.04 -12.04
N ILE A 64 2.67 6.36 -12.11
CA ILE A 64 2.86 7.23 -10.95
C ILE A 64 1.74 8.25 -10.93
N HIS A 65 1.05 8.41 -9.80
CA HIS A 65 0.09 9.48 -9.56
C HIS A 65 0.40 10.11 -8.21
N GLU A 66 0.61 11.44 -8.19
CA GLU A 66 1.02 12.18 -6.97
C GLU A 66 2.24 11.56 -6.26
N ASN A 67 3.24 11.13 -7.04
CA ASN A 67 4.46 10.45 -6.56
C ASN A 67 4.23 9.08 -5.88
N ILE A 68 3.06 8.47 -6.05
CA ILE A 68 2.75 7.14 -5.52
C ILE A 68 2.64 6.15 -6.69
N PRO A 69 3.33 4.99 -6.65
CA PRO A 69 3.12 3.93 -7.64
C PRO A 69 1.66 3.47 -7.64
N THR A 70 1.07 3.43 -8.83
CA THR A 70 -0.38 3.37 -9.02
C THR A 70 -0.75 2.30 -10.06
N MET A 71 -1.66 1.40 -9.70
CA MET A 71 -2.32 0.51 -10.66
C MET A 71 -3.44 1.28 -11.39
N TRP A 72 -3.50 1.16 -12.72
CA TRP A 72 -4.53 1.79 -13.55
C TRP A 72 -5.47 0.75 -14.13
N LEU A 73 -6.76 0.92 -13.91
CA LEU A 73 -7.81 0.07 -14.43
C LEU A 73 -8.84 0.89 -15.21
N PHE A 74 -9.46 0.26 -16.20
CA PHE A 74 -10.53 0.85 -17.01
C PHE A 74 -11.67 -0.15 -17.13
N SER A 75 -12.92 0.30 -17.08
CA SER A 75 -14.07 -0.60 -17.28
C SER A 75 -14.40 -0.88 -18.75
N GLU A 76 -13.81 -0.12 -19.69
CA GLU A 76 -14.07 -0.24 -21.13
C GLU A 76 -12.78 -0.20 -21.97
N GLU A 77 -12.70 -1.05 -23.00
CA GLU A 77 -11.54 -1.09 -23.90
C GLU A 77 -11.34 0.24 -24.63
N LYS A 78 -12.44 0.88 -25.04
CA LYS A 78 -12.41 2.14 -25.75
C LYS A 78 -11.71 3.22 -24.93
N ILE A 79 -12.05 3.33 -23.64
CA ILE A 79 -11.44 4.30 -22.72
C ILE A 79 -9.96 3.98 -22.52
N ALA A 80 -9.61 2.71 -22.35
CA ALA A 80 -8.21 2.28 -22.25
C ALA A 80 -7.39 2.64 -23.50
N LYS A 81 -7.96 2.48 -24.71
CA LYS A 81 -7.31 2.87 -25.99
C LYS A 81 -7.15 4.39 -26.10
N GLU A 82 -8.17 5.16 -25.75
CA GLU A 82 -8.11 6.63 -25.74
C GLU A 82 -7.03 7.14 -24.78
N TYR A 83 -6.92 6.54 -23.58
CA TYR A 83 -5.84 6.83 -22.64
C TYR A 83 -4.47 6.48 -23.24
N ALA A 84 -4.34 5.27 -23.82
CA ALA A 84 -3.09 4.82 -24.42
C ALA A 84 -2.68 5.70 -25.62
N ASP A 85 -3.62 6.20 -26.41
CA ASP A 85 -3.38 7.18 -27.47
C ASP A 85 -2.82 8.49 -26.90
N TYR A 86 -3.49 9.06 -25.91
CA TYR A 86 -3.12 10.34 -25.31
C TYR A 86 -1.68 10.33 -24.75
N TYR A 87 -1.28 9.22 -24.11
CA TYR A 87 0.05 9.07 -23.52
C TYR A 87 1.07 8.38 -24.42
N ASN A 88 0.74 8.14 -25.70
CA ASN A 88 1.59 7.42 -26.65
C ASN A 88 2.12 6.07 -26.11
N LEU A 89 1.20 5.29 -25.53
CA LEU A 89 1.43 3.94 -25.01
C LEU A 89 1.16 2.91 -26.10
N LYS A 90 2.03 2.93 -27.11
CA LYS A 90 2.01 1.97 -28.23
C LYS A 90 3.37 1.36 -28.46
N LEU A 91 3.39 0.11 -28.91
CA LEU A 91 4.58 -0.56 -29.42
C LEU A 91 4.27 -1.09 -30.82
N LYS A 92 4.95 -0.53 -31.84
CA LYS A 92 4.77 -0.91 -33.26
C LYS A 92 3.31 -0.93 -33.75
N GLY A 93 2.50 0.01 -33.26
CA GLY A 93 1.09 0.15 -33.64
C GLY A 93 0.11 -0.58 -32.72
N GLU A 94 0.57 -1.50 -31.87
CA GLU A 94 -0.27 -2.15 -30.87
C GLU A 94 -0.40 -1.28 -29.61
N TYR A 95 -1.60 -1.20 -29.06
CA TYR A 95 -1.85 -0.52 -27.78
C TYR A 95 -1.26 -1.33 -26.63
N LEU A 96 -0.56 -0.68 -25.72
CA LEU A 96 -0.04 -1.28 -24.50
C LEU A 96 -1.15 -1.37 -23.43
N ILE A 97 -2.23 -2.06 -23.79
CA ILE A 97 -3.35 -2.36 -22.91
C ILE A 97 -3.67 -3.84 -23.00
N LYS A 98 -4.27 -4.40 -21.94
CA LYS A 98 -4.83 -5.75 -22.01
C LYS A 98 -6.10 -5.83 -21.19
N LYS A 99 -7.00 -6.74 -21.60
CA LYS A 99 -8.08 -7.21 -20.73
C LYS A 99 -7.47 -8.12 -19.66
N ILE A 100 -7.82 -7.89 -18.40
CA ILE A 100 -7.30 -8.67 -17.27
C ILE A 100 -8.40 -9.56 -16.68
N PRO A 101 -8.22 -10.89 -16.65
CA PRO A 101 -9.10 -11.81 -15.92
C PRO A 101 -9.12 -11.49 -14.43
N PHE A 102 -10.22 -11.81 -13.74
CA PHE A 102 -10.35 -11.53 -12.32
C PHE A 102 -9.29 -12.24 -11.47
N GLU A 103 -8.97 -13.49 -11.81
CA GLU A 103 -7.97 -14.29 -11.11
C GLU A 103 -6.58 -13.64 -11.19
N GLU A 104 -6.24 -13.14 -12.38
CA GLU A 104 -4.99 -12.40 -12.60
C GLU A 104 -5.01 -11.05 -11.87
N LEU A 105 -6.11 -10.29 -11.94
CA LEU A 105 -6.25 -9.03 -11.22
C LEU A 105 -6.08 -9.21 -9.70
N SER A 106 -6.70 -10.24 -9.15
CA SER A 106 -6.63 -10.58 -7.73
C SER A 106 -5.20 -10.90 -7.31
N LEU A 107 -4.51 -11.76 -8.07
CA LEU A 107 -3.13 -12.14 -7.79
C LEU A 107 -2.16 -10.97 -7.95
N GLU A 108 -2.26 -10.21 -9.04
CA GLU A 108 -1.34 -9.13 -9.35
C GLU A 108 -1.54 -7.92 -8.44
N SER A 109 -2.78 -7.55 -8.11
CA SER A 109 -3.03 -6.49 -7.12
C SER A 109 -2.49 -6.86 -5.73
N TYR A 110 -2.65 -8.13 -5.32
CA TYR A 110 -2.08 -8.64 -4.07
C TYR A 110 -0.55 -8.55 -4.06
N ARG A 111 0.13 -8.97 -5.14
CA ARG A 111 1.59 -8.85 -5.26
C ARG A 111 2.04 -7.39 -5.29
N ALA A 112 1.33 -6.55 -6.04
CA ALA A 112 1.63 -5.13 -6.19
C ALA A 112 1.59 -4.39 -4.85
N MET A 113 0.62 -4.70 -3.98
CA MET A 113 0.48 -4.02 -2.69
C MET A 113 1.71 -4.24 -1.77
N PHE A 114 2.35 -5.40 -1.88
CA PHE A 114 3.59 -5.73 -1.16
C PHE A 114 4.87 -5.31 -1.91
N SER A 115 4.73 -4.83 -3.15
CA SER A 115 5.81 -4.37 -4.03
C SER A 115 5.87 -2.85 -4.14
N GLY A 116 5.28 -2.12 -3.19
CA GLY A 116 5.34 -0.65 -3.13
C GLY A 116 4.22 0.08 -3.88
N VAL A 117 3.26 -0.62 -4.49
CA VAL A 117 2.10 0.01 -5.15
C VAL A 117 1.06 0.36 -4.09
N GLY A 118 0.80 1.65 -3.91
CA GLY A 118 -0.08 2.15 -2.85
C GLY A 118 -1.44 2.62 -3.34
N LYS A 119 -1.59 2.88 -4.64
CA LYS A 119 -2.77 3.55 -5.20
C LYS A 119 -3.41 2.75 -6.32
N LEU A 120 -4.73 2.86 -6.42
CA LEU A 120 -5.55 2.42 -7.52
C LEU A 120 -6.17 3.64 -8.18
N ILE A 121 -6.15 3.67 -9.51
CA ILE A 121 -7.02 4.54 -10.30
C ILE A 121 -7.93 3.68 -11.19
N VAL A 122 -9.23 3.94 -11.08
CA VAL A 122 -10.24 3.45 -12.04
C VAL A 122 -10.61 4.63 -12.92
N ASP A 123 -10.17 4.59 -14.17
CA ASP A 123 -10.28 5.69 -15.12
C ASP A 123 -11.39 5.44 -16.12
N GLU A 124 -12.34 6.37 -16.15
CA GLU A 124 -13.52 6.35 -17.02
C GLU A 124 -13.50 7.59 -17.95
N GLY A 125 -12.30 8.03 -18.34
CA GLY A 125 -12.04 9.13 -19.26
C GLY A 125 -12.12 10.50 -18.60
N ARG A 126 -13.33 11.09 -18.58
CA ARG A 126 -13.54 12.42 -17.96
C ARG A 126 -13.59 12.37 -16.44
N GLU A 127 -13.82 11.19 -15.89
CA GLU A 127 -14.04 10.94 -14.48
C GLU A 127 -13.14 9.78 -14.06
N TYR A 128 -12.57 9.87 -12.87
CA TYR A 128 -11.79 8.76 -12.32
C TYR A 128 -12.00 8.65 -10.82
N LEU A 129 -11.93 7.41 -10.33
CA LEU A 129 -11.80 7.12 -8.91
C LEU A 129 -10.32 6.96 -8.60
N ALA A 130 -9.83 7.67 -7.59
CA ALA A 130 -8.52 7.48 -7.01
C ALA A 130 -8.67 7.01 -5.56
N CYS A 131 -8.24 5.78 -5.27
CA CYS A 131 -8.32 5.19 -3.93
C CYS A 131 -7.08 4.36 -3.61
N SER A 132 -7.07 3.75 -2.42
CA SER A 132 -5.98 2.87 -1.99
C SER A 132 -5.99 1.56 -2.77
N LEU A 133 -4.81 1.05 -3.17
CA LEU A 133 -4.74 -0.29 -3.77
C LEU A 133 -5.25 -1.37 -2.79
N TYR A 134 -5.09 -1.15 -1.49
CA TYR A 134 -5.57 -2.07 -0.45
C TYR A 134 -7.10 -2.27 -0.49
N ASP A 135 -7.86 -1.26 -0.94
CA ASP A 135 -9.30 -1.40 -1.11
C ASP A 135 -9.62 -2.40 -2.23
N LEU A 136 -8.90 -2.35 -3.36
CA LEU A 136 -9.05 -3.35 -4.43
C LEU A 136 -8.72 -4.75 -3.94
N VAL A 137 -7.56 -4.92 -3.27
CA VAL A 137 -7.13 -6.24 -2.77
C VAL A 137 -8.16 -6.81 -1.81
N ASN A 138 -8.65 -6.02 -0.86
CA ASN A 138 -9.68 -6.45 0.07
C ASN A 138 -10.98 -6.86 -0.65
N GLN A 139 -11.45 -6.10 -1.65
CA GLN A 139 -12.64 -6.48 -2.41
C GLN A 139 -12.42 -7.75 -3.25
N CYS A 140 -11.22 -7.96 -3.80
CA CYS A 140 -10.84 -9.20 -4.48
C CYS A 140 -10.88 -10.41 -3.53
N LEU A 141 -10.34 -10.27 -2.31
CA LEU A 141 -10.39 -11.32 -1.28
C LEU A 141 -11.83 -11.64 -0.85
N ILE A 142 -12.64 -10.61 -0.61
CA ILE A 142 -14.07 -10.76 -0.25
C ILE A 142 -14.83 -11.49 -1.35
N LYS A 143 -14.59 -11.14 -2.62
CA LYS A 143 -15.20 -11.84 -3.77
C LYS A 143 -14.79 -13.32 -3.84
N ASN A 144 -13.60 -13.66 -3.35
CA ASN A 144 -13.11 -15.04 -3.21
C ASN A 144 -13.57 -15.74 -1.92
N GLY A 145 -14.48 -15.14 -1.14
CA GLY A 145 -14.99 -15.70 0.11
C GLY A 145 -13.99 -15.64 1.28
N GLN A 146 -12.95 -14.82 1.16
CA GLN A 146 -11.94 -14.61 2.19
C GLN A 146 -12.19 -13.29 2.95
N GLY A 147 -11.64 -13.19 4.16
CA GLY A 147 -11.66 -11.93 4.93
C GLY A 147 -10.70 -10.89 4.32
N PRO A 148 -10.90 -9.60 4.63
CA PRO A 148 -9.94 -8.56 4.27
C PRO A 148 -8.58 -8.85 4.91
N ILE A 149 -7.50 -8.56 4.18
CA ILE A 149 -6.13 -8.72 4.71
C ILE A 149 -5.74 -7.58 5.67
N LEU A 150 -6.29 -6.40 5.44
CA LEU A 150 -5.98 -5.18 6.19
C LEU A 150 -7.27 -4.41 6.51
N GLU A 151 -7.33 -3.85 7.70
CA GLU A 151 -8.28 -2.81 8.05
C GLU A 151 -7.78 -1.45 7.52
N ARG A 152 -8.69 -0.50 7.25
CA ARG A 152 -8.30 0.83 6.73
C ARG A 152 -7.30 1.57 7.63
N LYS A 153 -7.36 1.39 8.96
CA LYS A 153 -6.40 1.98 9.90
C LYS A 153 -4.98 1.45 9.72
N GLU A 154 -4.83 0.25 9.16
CA GLU A 154 -3.56 -0.44 8.93
C GLU A 154 -2.95 -0.12 7.56
N TYR A 155 -3.71 0.50 6.65
CA TYR A 155 -3.19 0.93 5.35
C TYR A 155 -2.00 1.89 5.51
N LEU A 156 -2.07 2.72 6.54
CA LEU A 156 -0.99 3.65 6.89
C LEU A 156 0.30 2.91 7.26
N VAL A 157 0.19 1.80 8.02
CA VAL A 157 1.33 0.96 8.36
C VAL A 157 1.96 0.39 7.09
N MET A 158 1.17 -0.21 6.20
CA MET A 158 1.69 -0.75 4.94
C MET A 158 2.37 0.29 4.06
N ASN A 159 1.83 1.51 3.98
CA ASN A 159 2.45 2.60 3.24
C ASN A 159 3.82 2.98 3.82
N ILE A 160 3.97 2.98 5.16
CA ILE A 160 5.27 3.22 5.82
C ILE A 160 6.25 2.10 5.46
N LEU A 161 5.85 0.84 5.59
CA LEU A 161 6.70 -0.31 5.28
C LEU A 161 7.20 -0.25 3.82
N ASN A 162 6.28 0.04 2.89
CA ASN A 162 6.62 0.24 1.49
C ASN A 162 7.59 1.42 1.29
N SER A 163 7.40 2.52 2.02
CA SER A 163 8.28 3.71 1.93
C SER A 163 9.68 3.47 2.49
N ILE A 164 9.82 2.60 3.49
CA ILE A 164 11.12 2.19 4.05
C ILE A 164 11.81 1.21 3.10
N LYS A 165 11.06 0.21 2.58
CA LYS A 165 11.63 -0.86 1.75
C LYS A 165 12.00 -0.39 0.33
N TYR A 166 11.10 0.32 -0.33
CA TYR A 166 11.22 0.71 -1.73
C TYR A 166 11.53 2.19 -1.93
N GLY A 167 11.43 2.99 -0.86
CA GLY A 167 11.80 4.39 -0.85
C GLY A 167 13.05 4.64 0.01
N ASN A 168 13.20 5.89 0.44
CA ASN A 168 14.27 6.33 1.33
C ASN A 168 13.72 6.84 2.67
N ALA A 169 12.50 6.42 3.05
CA ALA A 169 11.90 6.84 4.30
C ALA A 169 12.65 6.21 5.48
N LYS A 170 12.84 6.99 6.53
CA LYS A 170 13.52 6.56 7.76
C LYS A 170 12.50 6.18 8.81
N LEU A 171 12.82 5.15 9.59
CA LEU A 171 12.01 4.72 10.71
C LEU A 171 12.85 4.72 11.96
N TRP A 172 12.40 5.42 12.98
CA TRP A 172 13.15 5.62 14.21
C TRP A 172 12.54 4.83 15.35
N VAL A 173 13.37 4.21 16.17
CA VAL A 173 12.95 3.55 17.41
C VAL A 173 13.75 4.07 18.60
N VAL A 174 13.14 4.04 19.78
CA VAL A 174 13.85 4.36 21.03
C VAL A 174 14.30 3.05 21.68
N PRO A 175 15.58 2.90 22.02
CA PRO A 175 16.06 1.71 22.71
C PRO A 175 15.63 1.71 24.18
N LYS A 176 15.66 0.53 24.79
CA LYS A 176 15.41 0.33 26.22
C LYS A 176 16.38 1.17 27.07
N ALA A 177 15.91 1.61 28.24
CA ALA A 177 16.76 2.31 29.20
C ALA A 177 18.00 1.46 29.56
N GLY A 178 19.16 2.11 29.65
CA GLY A 178 20.45 1.43 29.92
C GLY A 178 21.21 0.96 28.67
N THR A 179 20.63 1.08 27.47
CA THR A 179 21.34 0.80 26.21
C THR A 179 22.54 1.72 26.03
N THR A 180 23.71 1.14 25.80
CA THR A 180 24.97 1.88 25.63
C THR A 180 25.22 2.27 24.17
N PHE A 181 26.19 3.15 23.93
CA PHE A 181 26.59 3.51 22.56
C PHE A 181 27.15 2.32 21.77
N ASN A 182 27.86 1.40 22.43
CA ASN A 182 28.35 0.18 21.79
C ASN A 182 27.20 -0.73 21.34
N ASP A 183 26.18 -0.89 22.19
CA ASP A 183 24.99 -1.69 21.84
C ASP A 183 24.30 -1.16 20.59
N ILE A 184 24.25 0.17 20.44
CA ILE A 184 23.69 0.83 19.24
C ILE A 184 24.56 0.57 18.01
N ILE A 185 25.89 0.75 18.10
CA ILE A 185 26.80 0.55 16.96
C ILE A 185 26.74 -0.89 16.44
N PHE A 186 26.64 -1.87 17.35
CA PHE A 186 26.61 -3.28 17.00
C PHE A 186 25.20 -3.83 16.78
N ASN A 187 24.18 -2.97 16.71
CA ASN A 187 22.76 -3.35 16.57
C ASN A 187 22.30 -4.40 17.60
N ASN A 188 22.88 -4.37 18.80
CA ASN A 188 22.63 -5.29 19.90
C ASN A 188 21.77 -4.61 20.98
N PHE A 189 20.60 -4.12 20.60
CA PHE A 189 19.70 -3.43 21.53
C PHE A 189 18.28 -3.98 21.41
N ASP A 190 17.54 -3.88 22.51
CA ASP A 190 16.09 -4.07 22.52
C ASP A 190 15.38 -2.71 22.49
N PRO A 191 14.26 -2.58 21.77
CA PRO A 191 13.47 -1.37 21.82
C PRO A 191 12.82 -1.19 23.20
N ALA A 192 12.52 0.07 23.54
CA ALA A 192 11.72 0.36 24.73
C ALA A 192 10.28 -0.15 24.54
N ILE A 193 9.81 -0.93 25.51
CA ILE A 193 8.43 -1.41 25.59
C ILE A 193 7.73 -0.63 26.70
N GLU A 194 6.64 0.06 26.36
CA GLU A 194 5.82 0.80 27.33
C GLU A 194 4.36 0.38 27.15
N GLY A 195 3.73 -0.08 28.24
CA GLY A 195 2.34 -0.57 28.20
C GLY A 195 2.13 -1.77 27.27
N GLY A 196 3.20 -2.53 27.00
CA GLY A 196 3.18 -3.66 26.06
C GLY A 196 3.31 -3.27 24.59
N TYR A 197 3.70 -2.02 24.27
CA TYR A 197 3.90 -1.58 22.88
C TYR A 197 5.29 -1.01 22.66
N VAL A 198 5.84 -1.28 21.48
CA VAL A 198 7.00 -0.57 20.93
C VAL A 198 6.51 0.55 20.01
N ARG A 199 7.15 1.72 20.06
CA ARG A 199 6.83 2.86 19.20
C ARG A 199 7.89 3.08 18.13
N PHE A 200 7.45 3.14 16.89
CA PHE A 200 8.24 3.53 15.73
C PHE A 200 7.79 4.90 15.23
N PHE A 201 8.73 5.74 14.85
CA PHE A 201 8.49 7.13 14.48
C PHE A 201 9.02 7.40 13.08
N ILE A 202 8.27 8.12 12.25
CA ILE A 202 8.81 8.60 10.96
C ILE A 202 9.61 9.91 11.12
N ASN A 203 9.55 10.53 12.30
CA ASN A 203 10.25 11.77 12.63
C ASN A 203 11.23 11.57 13.79
N LYS A 204 12.51 11.85 13.53
CA LYS A 204 13.59 11.72 14.53
C LYS A 204 13.37 12.60 15.76
N ASN A 205 12.84 13.82 15.60
CA ASN A 205 12.66 14.76 16.70
C ASN A 205 11.54 14.30 17.63
N GLU A 206 10.46 13.72 17.10
CA GLU A 206 9.39 13.11 17.90
C GLU A 206 9.95 11.92 18.70
N SER A 207 10.69 11.03 18.05
CA SER A 207 11.37 9.90 18.70
C SER A 207 12.33 10.35 19.80
N SER A 208 13.17 11.35 19.52
CA SER A 208 14.14 11.90 20.48
C SER A 208 13.43 12.58 21.67
N THR A 209 12.33 13.27 21.43
CA THR A 209 11.52 13.87 22.49
C THR A 209 10.89 12.79 23.37
N TYR A 210 10.34 11.74 22.76
CA TYR A 210 9.79 10.60 23.48
C TYR A 210 10.87 9.89 24.32
N SER A 211 12.07 9.71 23.79
CA SER A 211 13.17 9.07 24.53
C SER A 211 13.58 9.83 25.80
N LYS A 212 13.52 11.17 25.80
CA LYS A 212 13.78 11.99 27.00
C LYS A 212 12.74 11.74 28.09
N ARG A 213 11.47 11.51 27.71
CA ARG A 213 10.40 11.14 28.66
C ARG A 213 10.66 9.77 29.30
N LEU A 214 11.35 8.88 28.60
CA LEU A 214 11.78 7.57 29.09
C LEU A 214 13.08 7.62 29.92
N GLY A 215 13.64 8.80 30.19
CA GLY A 215 14.82 8.98 31.04
C GLY A 215 16.15 9.08 30.29
N HIS A 216 16.16 9.06 28.95
CA HIS A 216 17.37 9.29 28.15
C HIS A 216 17.67 10.79 28.07
N THR A 217 18.51 11.31 28.97
CA THR A 217 18.77 12.76 29.17
C THR A 217 19.12 13.52 27.89
N ASN A 218 19.97 12.95 27.03
CA ASN A 218 20.40 13.58 25.77
C ASN A 218 19.43 13.34 24.60
N GLY A 219 18.43 12.46 24.79
CA GLY A 219 17.58 11.94 23.73
C GLY A 219 18.33 10.93 22.85
N ILE A 220 17.75 9.74 22.66
CA ILE A 220 18.30 8.66 21.83
C ILE A 220 17.22 8.21 20.85
N SER A 221 17.61 8.09 19.58
CA SER A 221 16.73 7.67 18.49
C SER A 221 17.57 6.91 17.47
N ILE A 222 17.22 5.66 17.21
CA ILE A 222 17.95 4.75 16.34
C ILE A 222 17.21 4.64 15.00
N ASP A 223 17.93 4.90 13.91
CA ASP A 223 17.44 4.73 12.54
C ASP A 223 17.42 3.24 12.22
N LEU A 224 16.29 2.73 11.76
CA LEU A 224 16.12 1.34 11.36
C LEU A 224 16.00 1.28 9.85
N ASP A 225 16.97 0.61 9.23
CA ASP A 225 16.76 0.07 7.89
C ASP A 225 15.83 -1.15 7.94
N MET A 226 15.44 -1.64 6.75
CA MET A 226 14.49 -2.76 6.65
C MET A 226 15.00 -4.04 7.32
N SER A 227 16.31 -4.29 7.29
CA SER A 227 16.90 -5.48 7.90
C SER A 227 16.82 -5.41 9.43
N SER A 228 17.26 -4.28 10.00
CA SER A 228 17.24 -4.03 11.44
C SER A 228 15.81 -3.98 11.97
N PHE A 229 14.88 -3.44 11.18
CA PHE A 229 13.46 -3.46 11.48
C PHE A 229 12.92 -4.90 11.53
N ASN A 230 13.19 -5.73 10.53
CA ASN A 230 12.77 -7.14 10.52
C ASN A 230 13.31 -7.89 11.74
N THR A 231 14.60 -7.77 12.05
CA THR A 231 15.20 -8.39 13.24
C THR A 231 14.55 -7.91 14.53
N THR A 232 14.22 -6.62 14.61
CA THR A 232 13.51 -6.06 15.77
C THR A 232 12.13 -6.72 15.92
N ILE A 233 11.35 -6.84 14.84
CA ILE A 233 10.02 -7.47 14.88
C ILE A 233 10.11 -8.96 15.26
N GLU A 234 11.10 -9.69 14.73
CA GLU A 234 11.33 -11.09 15.09
C GLU A 234 11.69 -11.27 16.57
N SER A 235 12.48 -10.36 17.13
CA SER A 235 12.77 -10.33 18.58
C SER A 235 11.50 -10.09 19.39
N LEU A 236 10.65 -9.16 18.95
CA LEU A 236 9.42 -8.80 19.66
C LEU A 236 8.42 -9.95 19.75
N LEU A 237 8.38 -10.88 18.80
CA LEU A 237 7.54 -12.09 18.88
C LEU A 237 7.85 -12.98 20.08
N LYS A 238 9.06 -12.86 20.66
CA LYS A 238 9.52 -13.63 21.81
C LYS A 238 9.51 -12.80 23.10
N SER A 239 9.00 -11.57 23.03
CA SER A 239 9.01 -10.59 24.13
C SER A 239 7.63 -10.46 24.79
N GLU A 240 7.53 -9.56 25.77
CA GLU A 240 6.28 -9.16 26.40
C GLU A 240 5.45 -8.15 25.58
N ALA A 241 5.96 -7.70 24.42
CA ALA A 241 5.25 -6.77 23.56
C ALA A 241 4.02 -7.44 22.91
N LYS A 242 2.87 -6.78 23.04
CA LYS A 242 1.60 -7.18 22.42
C LYS A 242 1.45 -6.65 21.01
N GLY A 243 2.12 -5.54 20.71
CA GLY A 243 1.99 -4.86 19.43
C GLY A 243 3.01 -3.75 19.26
N VAL A 244 2.88 -3.05 18.15
CA VAL A 244 3.67 -1.89 17.83
C VAL A 244 2.77 -0.73 17.45
N LYS A 245 3.29 0.48 17.61
CA LYS A 245 2.62 1.73 17.24
C LYS A 245 3.51 2.52 16.30
N PHE A 246 2.96 2.92 15.16
CA PHE A 246 3.59 3.86 14.25
C PHE A 246 3.10 5.27 14.56
N ILE A 247 4.03 6.18 14.81
CA ILE A 247 3.78 7.57 15.14
C ILE A 247 4.10 8.43 13.93
N ILE A 248 3.07 9.09 13.40
CA ILE A 248 3.15 9.90 12.17
C ILE A 248 2.48 11.25 12.41
N ASN A 249 3.27 12.31 12.55
CA ASN A 249 2.76 13.66 12.75
C ASN A 249 1.72 13.71 13.88
N ASN A 250 2.01 13.04 15.00
CA ASN A 250 1.12 12.83 16.17
C ASN A 250 -0.10 11.90 15.98
N ILE A 251 -0.25 11.22 14.84
CA ILE A 251 -1.24 10.15 14.66
C ILE A 251 -0.58 8.83 15.05
N GLU A 252 -1.24 8.07 15.93
CA GLU A 252 -0.83 6.70 16.26
C GLU A 252 -1.63 5.70 15.41
N SER A 253 -0.93 4.75 14.79
CA SER A 253 -1.55 3.57 14.18
C SER A 253 -0.96 2.31 14.81
N ASP A 254 -1.81 1.45 15.36
CA ASP A 254 -1.44 0.22 16.04
C ASP A 254 -1.59 -1.02 15.16
N ILE A 255 -0.70 -2.00 15.35
CA ILE A 255 -0.80 -3.33 14.76
C ILE A 255 -0.16 -4.36 15.71
N THR A 256 -0.68 -5.58 15.76
CA THR A 256 -0.07 -6.66 16.56
C THR A 256 1.27 -7.10 15.96
N VAL A 257 2.15 -7.63 16.81
CA VAL A 257 3.48 -8.08 16.35
C VAL A 257 3.33 -9.23 15.36
N GLU A 258 2.41 -10.16 15.61
CA GLU A 258 2.17 -11.33 14.74
C GLU A 258 1.66 -10.92 13.36
N LYS A 259 0.72 -9.97 13.31
CA LYS A 259 0.17 -9.50 12.04
C LYS A 259 1.22 -8.71 11.27
N LEU A 260 1.98 -7.84 11.93
CA LEU A 260 3.08 -7.12 11.31
C LEU A 260 4.14 -8.09 10.74
N ASN A 261 4.55 -9.09 11.50
CA ASN A 261 5.48 -10.11 11.03
C ASN A 261 4.94 -10.87 9.80
N SER A 262 3.65 -11.21 9.79
CA SER A 262 2.99 -11.84 8.63
C SER A 262 2.95 -10.95 7.39
N LEU A 263 2.86 -9.62 7.56
CA LEU A 263 2.93 -8.67 6.44
C LEU A 263 4.36 -8.54 5.92
N LEU A 264 5.34 -8.45 6.81
CA LEU A 264 6.75 -8.35 6.46
C LEU A 264 7.24 -9.58 5.67
N SER A 265 6.82 -10.79 6.06
CA SER A 265 7.19 -12.01 5.34
C SER A 265 6.66 -12.06 3.91
N LYS A 266 5.56 -11.36 3.61
CA LYS A 266 4.99 -11.25 2.25
C LYS A 266 5.65 -10.18 1.40
N MET A 267 6.34 -9.23 2.04
CA MET A 267 7.10 -8.21 1.32
C MET A 267 8.42 -8.75 0.80
N ASN A 268 9.00 -9.77 1.47
CA ASN A 268 10.34 -10.31 1.20
C ASN A 268 10.46 -11.10 -0.10
#